data_AF-A0A945CPX1-F1
#
_entry.id   AF-A0A945CPX1-F1
#
_cell.length_a   1.000
_cell.length_b   1.000
_cell.length_c   1.000
_cell.angle_alpha   90.00
_cell.angle_beta   90.00
_cell.angle_gamma   90.00
#
_symmetry.space_group_name_H-M   'P 1'
#
loop_
_entity.id
_entity.type
_entity.pdbx_description
1 polymer ?
#
loop_
_entity_poly.entity_id
_entity_poly.type
_entity_poly.pdbx_seq_one_letter_code
_entity_poly.pdbx_strand_id
1 'polypeptide(L)'
;MEHAFDFDPTYGYSREQLLAVEVPKGPEDFDSFWRETAAENARIPLRLESKQVESPAADFDLFEVGFDSWGGVRIGGWLVVPERVERGFVVGHG
;
A
#
# COMPACT_ATOMS: atom_id res chain seq x y z
N MET A 1 -4.51 -3.75 -30.97
CA MET A 1 -5.34 -3.88 -29.77
C MET A 1 -5.96 -2.52 -29.56
N GLU A 2 -7.28 -2.37 -29.64
CA GLU A 2 -7.91 -1.06 -29.40
C GLU A 2 -7.93 -0.80 -27.89
N HIS A 3 -7.45 0.38 -27.48
CA HIS A 3 -7.49 0.86 -26.11
C HIS A 3 -8.06 2.29 -26.07
N ALA A 4 -8.66 2.66 -24.94
CA ALA A 4 -9.34 3.95 -24.77
C ALA A 4 -8.41 5.10 -24.33
N PHE A 5 -7.10 4.85 -24.18
CA PHE A 5 -6.13 5.84 -23.73
C PHE A 5 -5.60 6.71 -24.89
N ASP A 6 -5.22 7.94 -24.58
CA ASP A 6 -4.59 8.91 -25.48
C ASP A 6 -3.09 8.65 -25.70
N PHE A 7 -2.52 7.68 -24.99
CA PHE A 7 -1.18 7.14 -25.19
C PHE A 7 -1.24 5.64 -25.49
N ASP A 8 -0.16 5.08 -26.05
CA ASP A 8 -0.01 3.63 -26.22
C ASP A 8 0.39 2.97 -24.88
N PRO A 9 -0.52 2.26 -24.18
CA PRO A 9 -0.23 1.62 -22.91
C PRO A 9 0.69 0.40 -23.06
N THR A 10 0.88 -0.08 -24.29
CA THR A 10 1.80 -1.17 -24.59
C THR A 10 3.22 -0.68 -24.86
N TYR A 11 3.41 0.65 -25.01
CA TYR A 11 4.69 1.26 -25.40
C TYR A 11 5.34 0.58 -26.62
N GLY A 12 4.53 0.11 -27.58
CA GLY A 12 4.97 -0.59 -28.79
C GLY A 12 5.20 -2.09 -28.65
N TYR A 13 4.86 -2.71 -27.51
CA TYR A 13 5.07 -4.14 -27.27
C TYR A 13 3.80 -4.96 -27.58
N SER A 14 3.98 -6.14 -28.19
CA SER A 14 2.96 -7.19 -28.17
C SER A 14 2.80 -7.79 -26.77
N ARG A 15 1.70 -8.50 -26.53
CA ARG A 15 1.47 -9.22 -25.27
C ARG A 15 2.59 -10.23 -24.99
N GLU A 16 3.01 -10.95 -26.02
CA GLU A 16 4.10 -11.94 -25.95
C GLU A 16 5.41 -11.26 -25.54
N GLN A 17 5.69 -10.07 -26.08
CA GLN A 17 6.87 -9.29 -25.71
C GLN A 17 6.78 -8.73 -24.28
N LEU A 18 5.62 -8.24 -23.84
CA LEU A 18 5.42 -7.78 -22.45
C LEU A 18 5.65 -8.90 -21.43
N LEU A 19 5.17 -10.11 -21.72
CA LEU A 19 5.39 -11.29 -20.87
C LEU A 19 6.84 -11.78 -20.90
N ALA A 20 7.62 -11.39 -21.90
CA ALA A 20 9.03 -11.74 -22.05
C ALA A 20 9.99 -10.68 -21.50
N VAL A 21 9.50 -9.59 -20.91
CA VAL A 21 10.35 -8.58 -20.28
C VAL A 21 11.07 -9.19 -19.08
N GLU A 22 12.39 -9.22 -19.15
CA GLU A 22 13.23 -9.71 -18.06
C GLU A 22 13.40 -8.66 -16.96
N VAL A 23 13.55 -9.14 -15.72
CA VAL A 23 13.86 -8.29 -14.57
C VAL A 23 15.33 -7.84 -14.68
N PRO A 24 15.65 -6.55 -14.56
CA PRO A 24 17.04 -6.09 -14.55
C PRO A 24 17.80 -6.66 -13.34
N LYS A 25 19.13 -6.73 -13.45
CA LYS A 25 19.97 -7.12 -12.30
C LYS A 25 19.75 -6.15 -11.14
N GLY A 26 19.30 -6.68 -10.00
CA GLY A 26 19.11 -5.91 -8.77
C GLY A 26 20.42 -5.59 -8.04
N PRO A 27 20.37 -4.71 -7.02
CA PRO A 27 21.50 -4.43 -6.14
C PRO A 27 22.00 -5.69 -5.42
N GLU A 28 23.31 -5.75 -5.12
CA GLU A 28 23.91 -6.90 -4.44
C GLU A 28 23.44 -7.06 -2.99
N ASP A 29 23.00 -5.95 -2.37
CA ASP A 29 22.58 -5.85 -0.98
C ASP A 29 21.06 -5.82 -0.80
N PHE A 30 20.28 -6.10 -1.85
CA PHE A 30 18.81 -5.99 -1.83
C PHE A 30 18.18 -6.70 -0.62
N ASP A 31 18.59 -7.95 -0.37
CA ASP A 31 18.05 -8.77 0.72
C ASP A 31 18.45 -8.24 2.11
N SER A 32 19.71 -7.86 2.31
CA SER A 32 20.18 -7.32 3.59
C SER A 32 19.56 -5.97 3.89
N PHE A 33 19.49 -5.09 2.89
CA PHE A 33 18.88 -3.77 3.00
C PHE A 33 17.45 -3.84 3.51
N TRP A 34 16.60 -4.68 2.91
CA TRP A 34 15.19 -4.78 3.32
C TRP A 34 15.00 -5.47 4.67
N ARG A 35 15.87 -6.43 5.03
CA ARG A 35 15.83 -7.05 6.36
C ARG A 35 16.22 -6.07 7.46
N GLU A 36 17.27 -5.29 7.23
CA GLU A 36 17.72 -4.25 8.16
C GLU A 36 16.66 -3.16 8.30
N THR A 37 16.13 -2.66 7.18
CA THR A 37 15.04 -1.69 7.13
C THR A 37 13.81 -2.19 7.92
N ALA A 38 13.39 -3.43 7.70
CA ALA A 38 12.26 -4.00 8.45
C ALA A 38 12.55 -4.12 9.96
N ALA A 39 13.76 -4.56 10.34
CA ALA A 39 14.18 -4.70 11.73
C ALA A 39 14.28 -3.35 12.45
N GLU A 40 14.76 -2.31 11.78
CA GLU A 40 14.78 -0.95 12.28
C GLU A 40 13.37 -0.38 12.44
N ASN A 41 12.50 -0.57 11.44
CA ASN A 41 11.11 -0.11 11.50
C ASN A 41 10.34 -0.76 12.66
N ALA A 42 10.56 -2.05 12.92
CA ALA A 42 9.92 -2.79 14.00
C ALA A 42 10.26 -2.27 15.41
N ARG A 43 11.34 -1.47 15.56
CA ARG A 43 11.71 -0.84 16.84
C ARG A 43 10.98 0.48 17.07
N ILE A 44 10.33 1.04 16.05
CA ILE A 44 9.55 2.27 16.16
C ILE A 44 8.24 1.94 16.90
N PRO A 45 7.96 2.57 18.05
CA PRO A 45 6.67 2.38 18.72
C PRO A 45 5.55 2.89 17.83
N LEU A 46 4.52 2.08 17.58
CA LEU A 46 3.44 2.41 16.64
C LEU A 46 2.70 3.71 16.99
N ARG A 47 2.57 4.04 18.29
CA ARG A 47 1.80 5.20 18.81
C ARG A 47 0.47 5.40 18.07
N LEU A 48 -0.29 4.32 17.95
CA LEU A 48 -1.57 4.34 17.27
C LEU A 48 -2.54 5.29 17.98
N GLU A 49 -3.08 6.24 17.22
CA GLU A 49 -4.25 7.02 17.61
C GLU A 49 -5.38 6.66 16.65
N SER A 50 -6.56 6.47 17.20
CA SER A 50 -7.77 6.20 16.41
C SER A 50 -8.91 7.05 16.97
N LYS A 51 -9.58 7.77 16.08
CA LYS A 51 -10.75 8.58 16.41
C LYS A 51 -11.91 8.14 15.53
N GLN A 52 -12.96 7.61 16.15
CA GLN A 52 -14.20 7.34 15.43
C GLN A 52 -14.81 8.67 14.94
N VAL A 53 -15.25 8.69 13.69
CA VAL A 53 -15.92 9.81 13.06
C VAL A 53 -17.28 9.36 12.53
N GLU A 54 -18.10 10.32 12.11
CA GLU A 54 -19.39 10.00 11.49
C GLU A 54 -19.17 9.20 10.21
N SER A 55 -19.80 8.04 10.14
CA SER A 55 -19.78 7.21 8.95
C SER A 55 -20.91 7.60 8.01
N PRO A 56 -20.65 7.73 6.69
CA PRO A 56 -21.70 7.96 5.70
C PRO A 56 -22.55 6.70 5.43
N ALA A 57 -22.15 5.53 5.96
CA ALA A 57 -22.83 4.26 5.78
C ALA A 57 -23.11 3.61 7.14
N ALA A 58 -24.39 3.36 7.43
CA ALA A 58 -24.84 2.91 8.76
C ALA A 58 -24.23 1.57 9.21
N ASP A 59 -23.91 0.67 8.27
CA ASP A 59 -23.39 -0.67 8.56
C ASP A 59 -21.87 -0.70 8.83
N PHE A 60 -21.23 0.48 8.87
CA PHE A 60 -19.79 0.62 9.03
C PHE A 60 -19.42 1.69 10.05
N ASP A 61 -18.51 1.34 10.95
CA ASP A 61 -17.78 2.31 11.75
C ASP A 61 -16.60 2.87 10.94
N LEU A 62 -16.44 4.20 10.97
CA LEU A 62 -15.35 4.90 10.32
C LEU A 62 -14.42 5.54 11.36
N PHE A 63 -13.12 5.32 11.21
CA PHE A 63 -12.10 5.88 12.07
C PHE A 63 -11.06 6.62 11.23
N GLU A 64 -10.69 7.82 11.69
CA GLU A 64 -9.43 8.45 11.34
C GLU A 64 -8.33 7.81 12.21
N VAL A 65 -7.26 7.30 11.59
CA VAL A 65 -6.14 6.66 12.29
C VAL A 65 -4.83 7.36 12.00
N GLY A 66 -3.96 7.43 13.00
CA GLY A 66 -2.61 7.95 12.91
C GLY A 66 -1.62 7.02 13.60
N PHE A 67 -0.45 6.78 13.00
CA PHE A 67 0.60 5.96 13.61
C PHE A 67 2.00 6.42 13.19
N ASP A 68 2.98 6.17 14.04
CA ASP A 68 4.38 6.48 13.77
C ASP A 68 5.00 5.39 12.90
N SER A 69 5.82 5.79 11.93
CA SER A 69 6.44 4.91 10.94
C SER A 69 7.91 5.31 10.68
N TRP A 70 8.52 4.68 9.68
CA TRP A 70 9.90 4.85 9.27
C TRP A 70 10.38 6.30 9.26
N GLY A 71 11.55 6.58 9.84
CA GLY A 71 12.13 7.92 9.89
C GLY A 71 11.39 8.90 10.82
N GLY A 72 10.52 8.42 11.71
CA GLY A 72 9.77 9.25 12.66
C GLY A 72 8.60 10.00 12.01
N VAL A 73 8.17 9.57 10.82
CA VAL A 73 7.02 10.16 10.14
C VAL A 73 5.72 9.64 10.74
N ARG A 74 4.73 10.52 10.85
CA ARG A 74 3.35 10.13 11.20
C ARG A 74 2.59 9.83 9.92
N ILE A 75 2.01 8.63 9.84
CA ILE A 75 1.14 8.20 8.75
C ILE A 75 -0.31 8.33 9.20
N GLY A 76 -1.15 8.87 8.32
CA GLY A 76 -2.60 8.94 8.50
C GLY A 76 -3.34 7.98 7.56
N GLY A 77 -4.53 7.57 7.96
CA GLY A 77 -5.40 6.74 7.11
C GLY A 77 -6.82 6.64 7.63
N TRP A 78 -7.66 5.96 6.86
CA TRP A 78 -9.02 5.60 7.26
C TRP A 78 -9.08 4.13 7.60
N LEU A 79 -9.73 3.79 8.71
CA LEU A 79 -10.10 2.43 9.05
C LEU A 79 -11.63 2.31 8.99
N VAL A 80 -12.12 1.43 8.13
CA VAL A 80 -13.54 1.15 7.95
C VAL A 80 -13.81 -0.25 8.50
N VAL A 81 -14.72 -0.36 9.47
CA VAL A 81 -15.00 -1.60 10.17
C VAL A 81 -16.48 -1.96 10.00
N PRO A 82 -16.83 -3.08 9.35
CA PRO A 82 -18.21 -3.56 9.30
C PRO A 82 -18.65 -4.10 10.66
N GLU A 83 -19.97 -4.21 10.89
CA GLU A 83 -20.53 -4.83 12.11
C GLU A 83 -19.95 -6.24 12.39
N ARG A 84 -19.69 -7.01 11.32
CA ARG A 84 -19.05 -8.32 11.41
C ARG A 84 -17.82 -8.40 10.51
N VAL A 85 -16.65 -8.60 11.12
CA VAL A 85 -15.38 -8.72 10.41
C VAL A 85 -15.11 -10.18 10.01
N GLU A 86 -15.00 -10.44 8.71
CA GLU A 86 -14.57 -11.74 8.17
C GLU A 86 -13.17 -11.67 7.52
N ARG A 87 -12.79 -10.50 6.98
CA ARG A 87 -11.52 -10.25 6.29
C ARG A 87 -11.09 -8.80 6.45
N GLY A 88 -9.79 -8.55 6.30
CA GLY A 88 -9.19 -7.21 6.26
C GLY A 88 -8.44 -6.97 4.95
N PHE A 89 -8.45 -5.73 4.48
CA PHE A 89 -7.73 -5.27 3.30
C PHE A 89 -6.98 -3.98 3.63
N VAL A 90 -5.80 -3.79 3.03
CA VAL A 90 -5.06 -2.52 3.07
C VAL A 90 -5.02 -1.99 1.65
N VAL A 91 -5.50 -0.77 1.44
CA VAL A 91 -5.59 -0.15 0.12
C VAL A 91 -4.72 1.11 0.12
N GLY A 92 -3.75 1.15 -0.79
CA GLY A 92 -2.99 2.37 -1.10
C GLY A 92 -3.65 3.12 -2.26
N HIS A 93 -3.56 4.46 -2.24
CA HIS A 93 -3.92 5.27 -3.41
C HIS A 93 -2.72 5.40 -4.35
N GLY A 94 -2.99 5.56 -5.65
CA GLY A 94 -1.98 5.79 -6.69
C GLY A 94 -1.65 7.26 -6.89
#